data_AF-A0A2N9LJF1-F1
#
_entry.id   AF-A0A2N9LJF1-F1
#
_cell.length_a   1.000
_cell.length_b   1.000
_cell.length_c   1.000
_cell.angle_alpha   90.00
_cell.angle_beta   90.00
_cell.angle_gamma   90.00
#
_symmetry.space_group_name_H-M   'P 1'
#
loop_
_entity.id
_entity.type
_entity.pdbx_description
1 polymer ?
#
loop_
_entity_poly.entity_id
_entity_poly.type
_entity_poly.pdbx_seq_one_letter_code
_entity_poly.pdbx_strand_id
1 'polypeptide(L)'
;MRTRAPISYRAILEGLAYALREAKERIETKSKVAISNLRVSGGGPQSDVAMQLTADIFRLPTARPHTFETAGLGAAIAGAVGLGLHRDFPAAVRAKSRLRRVSKPDPSYTGMYEELYRQVYCQRYDRLGPLYTKL
;
A
#
# COMPACT_ATOMS: atom_id res chain seq x y z
N MET A 1 -9.16 31.31 11.37
CA MET A 1 -9.94 30.18 10.80
C MET A 1 -8.95 29.12 10.30
N ARG A 2 -8.52 28.19 11.16
CA ARG A 2 -7.54 27.14 10.84
C ARG A 2 -8.34 26.00 10.19
N THR A 3 -8.24 25.87 8.86
CA THR A 3 -9.07 24.96 8.06
C THR A 3 -8.99 23.52 8.58
N ARG A 4 -10.13 22.85 8.81
CA ARG A 4 -10.21 21.43 9.21
C ARG A 4 -9.87 20.46 8.07
N ALA A 5 -9.77 20.97 6.84
CA ALA A 5 -9.50 20.20 5.63
C ALA A 5 -8.22 19.33 5.65
N PRO A 6 -7.07 19.79 6.20
CA PRO A 6 -5.86 18.97 6.28
C PRO A 6 -6.03 17.76 7.22
N ILE A 7 -6.84 17.91 8.27
CA ILE A 7 -7.12 16.85 9.24
C ILE A 7 -8.01 15.79 8.61
N SER A 8 -9.07 16.20 7.89
CA SER A 8 -9.96 15.26 7.19
C SER A 8 -9.24 14.47 6.09
N TYR A 9 -8.38 15.12 5.31
CA TYR A 9 -7.59 14.45 4.27
C TYR A 9 -6.66 13.38 4.85
N ARG A 10 -5.94 13.71 5.92
CA ARG A 10 -5.07 12.74 6.62
C ARG A 10 -5.86 11.58 7.21
N ALA A 11 -6.97 11.84 7.89
CA ALA A 11 -7.79 10.81 8.49
C ALA A 11 -8.35 9.81 7.45
N ILE A 12 -8.71 10.29 6.26
CA ILE A 12 -9.16 9.44 5.15
C ILE A 12 -8.01 8.53 4.67
N LEU A 13 -6.81 9.08 4.50
CA LEU A 13 -5.64 8.29 4.09
C LEU A 13 -5.25 7.24 5.16
N GLU A 14 -5.29 7.62 6.43
CA GLU A 14 -5.04 6.72 7.56
C GLU A 14 -6.06 5.57 7.56
N GLY A 15 -7.35 5.88 7.42
CA GLY A 15 -8.41 4.87 7.32
C GLY A 15 -8.23 3.91 6.15
N LEU A 16 -7.84 4.41 4.97
CA LEU A 16 -7.55 3.58 3.80
C LEU A 16 -6.34 2.67 4.03
N ALA A 17 -5.27 3.21 4.61
CA ALA A 17 -4.07 2.44 4.91
C ALA A 17 -4.34 1.32 5.93
N TYR A 18 -5.16 1.57 6.96
CA TYR A 18 -5.57 0.53 7.91
C TYR A 18 -6.40 -0.57 7.25
N ALA A 19 -7.35 -0.22 6.38
CA ALA A 19 -8.14 -1.22 5.65
C ALA A 19 -7.25 -2.13 4.79
N LEU A 20 -6.27 -1.54 4.09
CA LEU A 20 -5.33 -2.30 3.28
C LEU A 20 -4.36 -3.12 4.15
N ARG A 21 -3.98 -2.64 5.34
CA ARG A 21 -3.18 -3.39 6.30
C ARG A 21 -3.92 -4.63 6.80
N GLU A 22 -5.21 -4.48 7.12
CA GLU A 22 -6.05 -5.60 7.52
C GLU A 22 -6.16 -6.64 6.39
N ALA A 23 -6.36 -6.19 5.15
CA ALA A 23 -6.35 -7.07 3.98
C ALA A 23 -5.01 -7.81 3.84
N LYS A 24 -3.88 -7.15 4.08
CA LYS A 24 -2.54 -7.74 4.09
C LYS A 24 -2.42 -8.83 5.16
N GLU A 25 -2.84 -8.57 6.40
CA GLU A 25 -2.80 -9.55 7.49
C GLU A 25 -3.67 -10.79 7.19
N ARG A 26 -4.84 -10.57 6.56
CA ARG A 26 -5.73 -11.66 6.09
C ARG A 26 -5.06 -12.48 4.98
N ILE A 27 -4.36 -11.84 4.04
CA ILE A 27 -3.62 -12.53 2.96
C ILE A 27 -2.51 -13.39 3.56
N GLU A 28 -1.69 -12.84 4.45
CA GLU A 28 -0.59 -13.59 5.10
C GLU A 28 -1.12 -14.79 5.91
N THR A 29 -2.25 -14.60 6.59
CA THR A 29 -2.90 -15.68 7.37
C THR A 29 -3.33 -16.85 6.48
N LYS A 30 -3.85 -16.56 5.27
CA LYS A 30 -4.32 -17.57 4.31
C LYS A 30 -3.18 -18.19 3.50
N SER A 31 -2.24 -17.38 3.03
CA SER A 31 -1.13 -17.82 2.19
C SER A 31 0.01 -18.47 2.97
N LYS A 32 0.10 -18.19 4.29
CA LYS A 32 1.25 -18.53 5.15
C LYS A 32 2.58 -17.92 4.67
N VAL A 33 2.52 -16.89 3.82
CA VAL A 33 3.69 -16.18 3.30
C VAL A 33 3.70 -14.76 3.86
N ALA A 34 4.79 -14.41 4.55
CA ALA A 34 4.99 -13.06 5.08
C ALA A 34 5.33 -12.07 3.95
N ILE A 35 4.63 -10.94 3.92
CA ILE A 35 4.87 -9.84 3.01
C ILE A 35 5.92 -8.91 3.64
N SER A 36 7.07 -8.78 2.99
CA SER A 36 8.22 -8.02 3.49
C SER A 36 8.39 -6.64 2.88
N ASN A 37 7.75 -6.37 1.74
CA ASN A 37 7.87 -5.12 1.01
C ASN A 37 6.56 -4.79 0.30
N LEU A 38 6.27 -3.50 0.16
CA LEU A 38 5.08 -3.00 -0.52
C LEU A 38 5.48 -2.20 -1.75
N ARG A 39 4.79 -2.46 -2.87
CA ARG A 39 4.91 -1.67 -4.10
C ARG A 39 3.57 -0.98 -4.34
N VAL A 40 3.58 0.35 -4.34
CA VAL A 40 2.36 1.15 -4.50
C VAL A 40 2.39 1.79 -5.89
N SER A 41 1.35 1.52 -6.68
CA SER A 41 1.16 2.06 -8.03
C SER A 41 -0.25 2.65 -8.20
N GLY A 42 -0.50 3.32 -9.33
CA GLY A 42 -1.73 4.07 -9.60
C GLY A 42 -1.59 5.59 -9.37
N GLY A 43 -2.70 6.31 -9.29
CA GLY A 43 -2.73 7.77 -9.06
C GLY A 43 -2.54 8.20 -7.60
N GLY A 44 -2.87 7.32 -6.63
CA GLY A 44 -2.72 7.56 -5.19
C GLY A 44 -1.29 7.84 -4.67
N PRO A 45 -0.21 7.21 -5.18
CA PRO A 45 1.15 7.48 -4.75
C PRO A 45 1.76 8.77 -5.33
N GLN A 46 1.00 9.84 -5.56
CA GLN A 46 1.61 11.14 -5.93
C GLN A 46 2.18 11.88 -4.71
N SER A 47 1.61 11.70 -3.52
CA SER A 47 2.01 12.44 -2.31
C SER A 47 3.01 11.67 -1.46
N ASP A 48 4.23 12.21 -1.28
CA ASP A 48 5.27 11.63 -0.43
C ASP A 48 4.76 11.34 1.00
N VAL A 49 3.87 12.20 1.50
CA VAL A 49 3.18 12.00 2.78
C VAL A 49 2.37 10.71 2.79
N ALA A 50 1.64 10.41 1.70
CA ALA A 50 0.83 9.19 1.64
C ALA A 50 1.70 7.93 1.62
N MET A 51 2.89 7.95 1.02
CA MET A 51 3.80 6.79 1.05
C MET A 51 4.46 6.59 2.39
N GLN A 52 4.89 7.68 3.03
CA GLN A 52 5.49 7.61 4.36
C GLN A 52 4.45 7.08 5.35
N LEU A 53 3.25 7.64 5.32
CA LEU A 53 2.13 7.18 6.12
C LEU A 53 1.81 5.70 5.89
N THR A 54 1.80 5.26 4.63
CA THR A 54 1.60 3.84 4.30
C THR A 54 2.74 2.98 4.86
N ALA A 55 3.99 3.44 4.77
CA ALA A 55 5.14 2.71 5.33
C ALA A 55 5.03 2.57 6.85
N ASP A 56 4.66 3.65 7.54
CA ASP A 56 4.54 3.72 8.99
C ASP A 56 3.39 2.82 9.49
N ILE A 57 2.22 2.89 8.84
CA ILE A 57 1.05 2.09 9.22
C ILE A 57 1.29 0.60 8.96
N PHE A 58 1.85 0.24 7.80
CA PHE A 58 2.13 -1.17 7.47
C PHE A 58 3.38 -1.71 8.15
N ARG A 59 4.25 -0.84 8.65
CA ARG A 59 5.55 -1.18 9.23
C ARG A 59 6.47 -1.90 8.23
N LEU A 60 6.34 -1.56 6.96
CA LEU A 60 7.08 -2.19 5.86
C LEU A 60 7.67 -1.13 4.94
N PRO A 61 8.82 -1.39 4.30
CA PRO A 61 9.33 -0.55 3.23
C PRO A 61 8.31 -0.45 2.09
N THR A 62 7.97 0.78 1.70
CA THR A 62 7.07 1.06 0.58
C THR A 62 7.86 1.68 -0.56
N ALA A 63 7.64 1.17 -1.77
CA ALA A 63 8.35 1.65 -2.95
C ALA A 63 7.37 2.08 -4.05
N ARG A 64 7.72 3.17 -4.73
CA ARG A 64 7.04 3.57 -5.96
C ARG A 64 7.80 3.09 -7.19
N PRO A 65 7.12 2.49 -8.18
CA PRO A 65 7.68 2.31 -9.51
C PRO A 65 8.03 3.67 -10.15
N HIS A 66 8.98 3.67 -11.08
CA HIS A 66 9.33 4.87 -11.86
C HIS A 66 8.23 5.32 -12.83
N THR A 67 7.35 4.41 -13.25
CA THR A 67 6.22 4.68 -14.13
C THR A 67 4.90 4.57 -13.37
N PHE A 68 3.97 5.48 -13.66
CA PHE A 68 2.60 5.44 -13.14
C PHE A 68 1.74 4.39 -13.87
N GLU A 69 2.06 4.12 -15.13
CA GLU A 69 1.38 3.16 -16.01
C GLU A 69 1.88 1.74 -15.78
N THR A 70 1.75 1.24 -14.55
CA THR A 70 2.25 -0.11 -14.22
C THR A 70 1.49 -1.22 -14.94
N ALA A 71 0.20 -0.99 -15.25
CA ALA A 71 -0.61 -1.93 -16.02
C ALA A 71 -0.07 -2.05 -17.46
N GLY A 72 0.15 -0.92 -18.13
CA GLY A 72 0.72 -0.89 -19.48
C GLY A 72 2.14 -1.47 -19.52
N LEU A 73 2.97 -1.17 -18.51
CA LEU A 73 4.30 -1.78 -18.38
C LEU A 73 4.23 -3.31 -18.23
N GLY A 74 3.28 -3.82 -17.45
CA GLY A 74 3.06 -5.26 -17.29
C GLY A 74 2.67 -5.94 -18.60
N ALA A 75 1.76 -5.33 -19.36
CA ALA A 75 1.36 -5.82 -20.68
C ALA A 75 2.54 -5.83 -21.67
N ALA A 76 3.36 -4.77 -21.69
CA ALA A 76 4.56 -4.71 -22.52
C ALA A 76 5.61 -5.77 -22.13
N ILE A 77 5.79 -6.04 -20.84
CA ILE A 77 6.68 -7.10 -20.34
C ILE A 77 6.18 -8.48 -20.79
N ALA A 78 4.88 -8.76 -20.64
CA ALA A 78 4.29 -10.02 -21.08
C ALA A 78 4.43 -10.22 -22.60
N GLY A 79 4.15 -9.17 -23.39
CA GLY A 79 4.36 -9.20 -24.83
C GLY A 79 5.82 -9.43 -25.22
N ALA A 80 6.76 -8.75 -24.57
CA ALA A 80 8.19 -8.89 -24.87
C ALA A 80 8.73 -10.30 -24.56
N VAL A 81 8.25 -10.94 -23.50
CA VAL A 81 8.59 -12.35 -23.19
C VAL A 81 7.92 -13.29 -24.20
N GLY A 82 6.63 -13.09 -24.51
CA GLY A 82 5.90 -13.90 -25.48
C GLY A 82 6.48 -13.83 -26.90
N LEU A 83 7.06 -12.68 -27.28
CA LEU A 83 7.76 -12.48 -28.56
C LEU A 83 9.23 -12.92 -28.54
N GLY A 84 9.74 -13.44 -27.42
CA GLY A 84 11.13 -13.87 -27.28
C GLY A 84 12.17 -12.73 -27.24
N LEU A 85 11.74 -11.47 -27.15
CA LEU A 85 12.63 -10.30 -27.03
C LEU A 85 13.37 -10.29 -25.69
N HIS A 86 12.83 -10.98 -24.69
CA HIS A 86 13.49 -11.26 -23.42
C HIS A 86 13.37 -12.74 -23.07
N ARG A 87 14.46 -13.29 -22.52
CA ARG A 87 14.57 -14.72 -22.15
C ARG A 87 13.49 -15.17 -21.16
N ASP A 88 13.20 -14.34 -20.16
CA ASP A 88 12.30 -14.66 -19.07
C ASP A 88 11.69 -13.39 -18.45
N PHE A 89 10.61 -13.56 -17.68
CA PHE A 89 9.95 -12.46 -16.97
C PHE A 89 10.91 -11.71 -16.03
N PRO A 90 11.75 -12.35 -15.20
CA PRO A 90 12.72 -11.64 -14.38
C PRO A 90 13.67 -10.74 -15.18
N ALA A 91 14.15 -11.17 -16.33
CA ALA A 91 15.02 -10.39 -17.22
C ALA A 91 14.28 -9.19 -17.81
N ALA A 92 13.05 -9.40 -18.30
CA ALA A 92 12.21 -8.33 -18.80
C ALA A 92 11.88 -7.28 -17.72
N VAL A 93 11.54 -7.74 -16.50
CA VAL A 93 11.28 -6.87 -15.35
C VAL A 93 12.53 -6.08 -14.97
N ARG A 94 13.72 -6.68 -14.91
CA ARG A 94 14.96 -5.95 -14.59
C ARG A 94 15.32 -4.92 -15.66
N ALA A 95 15.09 -5.24 -16.93
CA ALA A 95 15.38 -4.34 -18.04
C ALA A 95 14.42 -3.13 -18.08
N LYS A 96 13.16 -3.32 -17.69
CA LYS A 96 12.09 -2.34 -17.90
C LYS A 96 11.55 -1.69 -16.62
N SER A 97 11.79 -2.28 -15.44
CA SER A 97 11.30 -1.77 -14.16
C SER A 97 12.44 -1.22 -13.30
N ARG A 98 12.31 0.06 -12.93
CA ARG A 98 13.14 0.73 -11.92
C ARG A 98 12.27 1.18 -10.75
N LEU A 99 12.78 1.06 -9.54
CA LEU A 99 12.19 1.65 -8.34
C LEU A 99 12.65 3.11 -8.24
N ARG A 100 11.72 4.03 -8.00
CA ARG A 100 12.01 5.47 -7.96
C ARG A 100 12.43 5.95 -6.58
N ARG A 101 11.71 5.52 -5.56
CA ARG A 101 11.95 5.91 -4.16
C ARG A 101 11.38 4.84 -3.24
N VAL A 102 12.14 4.54 -2.18
CA VAL A 102 11.74 3.66 -1.09
C VAL A 102 11.57 4.52 0.16
N SER A 103 10.38 4.51 0.73
CA SER A 103 10.10 5.07 2.05
C SER A 103 10.19 3.94 3.07
N LYS A 104 10.98 4.16 4.12
CA LYS A 104 11.11 3.23 5.24
C LYS A 104 10.19 3.70 6.38
N PRO A 105 9.63 2.78 7.16
CA PRO A 105 8.83 3.15 8.33
C PRO A 105 9.67 3.97 9.31
N ASP A 106 9.10 5.06 9.81
CA ASP A 106 9.66 5.86 10.88
C ASP A 106 9.31 5.21 12.24
N PRO A 107 10.31 4.81 13.04
CA PRO A 107 10.09 4.21 14.36
C PRO A 107 9.27 5.10 15.30
N SER A 108 9.35 6.43 15.15
CA SER A 108 8.70 7.43 16.00
C SER A 108 7.18 7.38 15.90
N TYR A 109 6.66 7.03 14.72
CA TYR A 109 5.21 6.97 14.44
C TYR A 109 4.67 5.54 14.42
N THR A 110 5.52 4.56 14.16
CA THR A 110 5.15 3.15 14.06
C THR A 110 4.41 2.64 15.31
N GLY A 111 4.87 3.01 16.51
CA GLY A 111 4.22 2.61 17.77
C GLY A 111 2.81 3.19 17.93
N MET A 112 2.66 4.49 17.65
CA MET A 112 1.36 5.18 17.68
C MET A 112 0.38 4.58 16.67
N TYR A 113 0.81 4.35 15.43
CA TYR A 113 -0.04 3.78 14.38
C TYR A 113 -0.43 2.32 14.67
N GLU A 114 0.44 1.54 15.32
CA GLU A 114 0.11 0.20 15.80
C GLU A 114 -1.00 0.23 16.86
N GLU A 115 -0.88 1.13 17.84
CA GLU A 115 -1.86 1.26 18.91
C GLU A 115 -3.22 1.69 18.36
N LEU A 116 -3.24 2.70 17.50
CA LEU A 116 -4.46 3.16 16.83
C LEU A 116 -5.09 2.06 15.97
N TYR A 117 -4.30 1.26 15.26
CA TYR A 117 -4.81 0.13 14.48
C TYR A 117 -5.54 -0.88 15.37
N ARG A 118 -4.88 -1.36 16.43
CA ARG A 118 -5.43 -2.42 17.29
C ARG A 118 -6.60 -1.94 18.15
N GLN A 119 -6.45 -0.79 18.80
CA GLN A 119 -7.40 -0.32 19.80
C GLN A 119 -8.57 0.42 19.19
N VAL A 120 -8.38 1.10 18.06
CA VAL A 120 -9.42 1.96 17.46
C VAL A 120 -9.97 1.36 16.18
N TYR A 121 -9.11 1.03 15.21
CA TYR A 121 -9.56 0.58 13.90
C TYR A 121 -10.22 -0.81 13.95
N CYS A 122 -9.55 -1.81 14.53
CA CYS A 122 -10.09 -3.18 14.59
C CYS A 122 -11.40 -3.25 15.39
N GLN A 123 -11.54 -2.49 16.47
CA GLN A 123 -12.76 -2.46 17.28
C GLN A 123 -13.96 -1.81 16.57
N ARG A 124 -13.73 -1.01 15.51
CA ARG A 124 -14.83 -0.36 14.77
C ARG A 124 -15.66 -1.37 13.98
N TYR A 125 -15.05 -2.40 13.40
CA TYR A 125 -15.78 -3.39 12.61
C TYR A 125 -16.85 -4.10 13.44
N ASP A 126 -16.54 -4.44 14.69
CA ASP A 126 -17.48 -5.07 15.62
C ASP A 126 -18.65 -4.16 15.99
N ARG A 127 -18.40 -2.85 16.09
CA ARG A 127 -19.43 -1.86 16.47
C ARG A 127 -20.31 -1.41 15.30
N LEU A 128 -19.76 -1.40 14.08
CA LEU A 128 -20.46 -0.92 12.89
C LEU A 128 -21.14 -2.04 12.10
N GLY A 129 -20.68 -3.29 12.23
CA GLY A 129 -21.28 -4.46 11.57
C GLY A 129 -22.81 -4.55 11.69
N PRO A 130 -23.39 -4.39 12.89
CA PRO A 130 -24.85 -4.43 13.08
C PRO A 130 -25.64 -3.31 12.39
N LEU A 131 -24.99 -2.20 12.03
CA LEU A 131 -25.64 -1.10 11.31
C LEU A 131 -25.70 -1.38 9.81
N TYR A 132 -24.69 -2.06 9.25
CA TYR A 132 -24.68 -2.45 7.84
C TYR A 132 -25.72 -3.53 7.51
N THR A 133 -26.16 -4.33 8.49
CA THR A 133 -27.22 -5.34 8.31
C THR A 133 -28.63 -4.73 8.33
N LYS A 134 -28.77 -3.44 8.68
CA LYS A 134 -30.05 -2.71 8.71
C LYS A 134 -30.30 -1.88 7.44
N LEU A 135 -29.37 -1.92 6.49
CA LEU A 135 -29.50 -1.35 5.15
C LEU A 135 -29.75 -2.48 4.16
#